data_AF-A0A7K3NQP3-F1
#
_entry.id   AF-A0A7K3NQP3-F1
#
_cell.length_a   1.000
_cell.length_b   1.000
_cell.length_c   1.000
_cell.angle_alpha   90.00
_cell.angle_beta   90.00
_cell.angle_gamma   90.00
#
_symmetry.space_group_name_H-M   'P 1'
#
loop_
_entity.id
_entity.type
_entity.pdbx_description
1 polymer ?
#
loop_
_entity_poly.entity_id
_entity_poly.type
_entity_poly.pdbx_seq_one_letter_code
_entity_poly.pdbx_strand_id
1 'polypeptide(L)'
;MKKDRSLTEHVPTVRLHLWLDTDDGLFFGTGRALLLERIEKHGSLKKAAEELGMSYRAAWGKIKQSEKILGFELITRNSRRGGYELTDFGRLVRDRFVLWFNEVEKTALAKATEIFPWDVQGYRGNVAKEEEAAAGDVPDTGPAATADES
;
A
#
# COMPACT_ATOMS: atom_id res chain seq x y z
N MET A 1 -36.75 -5.64 2.04
CA MET A 1 -35.95 -6.84 1.71
C MET A 1 -35.29 -7.32 2.98
N LYS A 2 -35.57 -8.53 3.45
CA LYS A 2 -34.88 -9.09 4.63
C LYS A 2 -33.47 -9.46 4.17
N LYS A 3 -32.42 -8.91 4.83
CA LYS A 3 -31.04 -9.40 4.66
C LYS A 3 -31.07 -10.88 5.04
N ASP A 4 -30.98 -11.76 4.06
CA ASP A 4 -30.91 -13.19 4.30
C ASP A 4 -29.51 -13.49 4.85
N ARG A 5 -29.43 -13.54 6.19
CA ARG A 5 -28.20 -13.76 6.95
C ARG A 5 -27.66 -15.20 6.79
N SER A 6 -28.29 -16.05 5.99
CA SER A 6 -27.98 -17.49 5.93
C SER A 6 -27.02 -17.92 4.81
N LEU A 7 -26.56 -17.02 3.92
CA LEU A 7 -25.99 -17.46 2.64
C LEU A 7 -24.45 -17.49 2.49
N THR A 8 -23.64 -17.03 3.44
CA THR A 8 -22.18 -17.11 3.26
C THR A 8 -21.40 -17.30 4.57
N GLU A 9 -20.67 -18.40 4.68
CA GLU A 9 -19.62 -18.67 5.69
C GLU A 9 -18.48 -17.62 5.64
N HIS A 10 -18.37 -16.87 4.53
CA HIS A 10 -17.33 -15.88 4.28
C HIS A 10 -17.92 -14.53 3.88
N VAL A 11 -17.61 -13.47 4.63
CA VAL A 11 -18.04 -12.09 4.30
C VAL A 11 -17.15 -11.54 3.16
N PRO A 12 -17.72 -11.16 1.99
CA PRO A 12 -16.93 -10.64 0.88
C PRO A 12 -16.25 -9.31 1.23
N THR A 13 -15.02 -9.15 0.73
CA THR A 13 -14.18 -7.97 0.96
C THR A 13 -14.14 -7.07 -0.27
N VAL A 14 -14.46 -5.79 -0.10
CA VAL A 14 -14.30 -4.76 -1.14
C VAL A 14 -12.81 -4.50 -1.35
N ARG A 15 -12.33 -4.77 -2.57
CA ARG A 15 -10.94 -4.53 -3.00
C ARG A 15 -10.95 -3.64 -4.22
N LEU A 16 -10.08 -2.63 -4.25
CA LEU A 16 -9.97 -1.67 -5.34
C LEU A 16 -8.53 -1.59 -5.85
N HIS A 17 -8.40 -1.47 -7.17
CA HIS A 17 -7.16 -1.09 -7.83
C HIS A 17 -7.44 0.19 -8.62
N LEU A 18 -6.83 1.31 -8.22
CA LEU A 18 -7.08 2.60 -8.85
C LEU A 18 -5.85 3.06 -9.62
N TRP A 19 -6.10 3.65 -10.79
CA TRP A 19 -5.08 4.28 -11.60
C TRP A 19 -5.65 5.45 -12.40
N LEU A 20 -4.75 6.33 -12.81
CA LEU A 20 -4.95 7.44 -13.72
C LEU A 20 -4.06 7.16 -14.93
N ASP A 21 -4.60 7.26 -16.13
CA ASP A 21 -3.84 7.16 -17.37
C ASP A 21 -4.07 8.38 -18.27
N THR A 22 -3.32 8.37 -19.36
CA THR A 22 -3.38 9.31 -20.46
C THR A 22 -3.15 8.52 -21.74
N ASP A 23 -3.34 9.13 -22.91
CA ASP A 23 -3.00 8.51 -24.19
C ASP A 23 -1.50 8.11 -24.27
N ASP A 24 -0.65 8.75 -23.48
CA ASP A 24 0.79 8.45 -23.35
C ASP A 24 1.10 7.28 -22.39
N GLY A 25 0.08 6.74 -21.72
CA GLY A 25 0.14 5.58 -20.84
C GLY A 25 -0.20 5.88 -19.38
N LEU A 26 0.22 4.96 -18.49
CA LEU A 26 -0.11 5.01 -17.07
C LEU A 26 0.55 6.21 -16.37
N PHE A 27 -0.28 7.19 -15.98
CA PHE A 27 0.12 8.43 -15.33
C PHE A 27 0.51 8.18 -13.87
N PHE A 28 -0.40 7.60 -13.07
CA PHE A 28 -0.16 7.27 -11.68
C PHE A 28 -1.16 6.22 -11.16
N GLY A 29 -0.86 5.47 -10.11
CA GLY A 29 -1.79 4.47 -9.59
C GLY A 29 -1.33 3.79 -8.31
N THR A 30 -2.12 2.85 -7.79
CA THR A 30 -1.88 2.17 -6.50
C THR A 30 -0.47 1.58 -6.41
N GLY A 31 0.01 0.93 -7.48
CA GLY A 31 1.36 0.37 -7.50
C GLY A 31 2.48 1.43 -7.47
N ARG A 32 2.25 2.63 -8.03
CA ARG A 32 3.23 3.73 -7.97
C ARG A 32 3.24 4.36 -6.58
N ALA A 33 2.07 4.60 -6.00
CA ALA A 33 1.95 5.12 -4.64
C ALA A 33 2.66 4.21 -3.63
N LEU A 34 2.43 2.89 -3.73
CA LEU A 34 3.07 1.90 -2.85
C LEU A 34 4.59 1.85 -3.06
N LEU A 35 5.06 1.92 -4.31
CA LEU A 35 6.50 1.98 -4.60
C LEU A 35 7.16 3.23 -3.98
N LEU A 36 6.54 4.41 -4.12
CA LEU A 36 7.04 5.64 -3.50
C LEU A 36 7.03 5.55 -1.97
N GLU A 37 5.97 4.99 -1.38
CA GLU A 37 5.91 4.77 0.07
C GLU A 37 7.06 3.88 0.56
N ARG A 38 7.38 2.80 -0.15
CA ARG A 38 8.49 1.91 0.21
C ARG A 38 9.86 2.56 0.00
N ILE A 39 10.02 3.42 -1.01
CA ILE A 39 11.25 4.20 -1.18
C ILE A 39 11.44 5.15 -0.02
N GLU A 40 10.40 5.88 0.38
CA GLU A 40 10.48 6.81 1.51
C GLU A 40 10.81 6.08 2.81
N LYS A 41 10.19 4.91 3.05
CA LYS A 41 10.45 4.07 4.22
C LYS A 41 11.90 3.57 4.30
N HIS A 42 12.47 3.15 3.16
CA HIS A 42 13.77 2.47 3.13
C HIS A 42 14.95 3.35 2.73
N GLY A 43 14.70 4.51 2.14
CA GLY A 43 15.71 5.32 1.45
C GLY A 43 16.35 4.60 0.25
N SER A 44 15.70 3.56 -0.29
CA SER A 44 16.29 2.67 -1.30
C SER A 44 15.26 2.09 -2.24
N LEU A 45 15.42 2.38 -3.54
CA LEU A 45 14.63 1.77 -4.59
C LEU A 45 14.82 0.25 -4.69
N LYS A 46 16.03 -0.25 -4.40
CA LYS A 46 16.31 -1.69 -4.43
C LYS A 46 15.48 -2.41 -3.37
N LYS A 47 15.54 -1.96 -2.11
CA LYS A 47 14.76 -2.54 -1.01
C LYS A 47 13.26 -2.42 -1.26
N ALA A 48 12.81 -1.28 -1.80
CA ALA A 48 11.42 -1.09 -2.17
C ALA A 48 10.97 -2.07 -3.27
N ALA A 49 11.79 -2.33 -4.28
CA ALA A 49 11.49 -3.31 -5.33
C ALA A 49 11.41 -4.73 -4.76
N GLU A 50 12.36 -5.11 -3.90
CA GLU A 50 12.42 -6.41 -3.22
C GLU A 50 11.18 -6.65 -2.35
N GLU A 51 10.79 -5.68 -1.51
CA GLU A 51 9.58 -5.80 -0.67
C GLU A 51 8.31 -5.96 -1.51
N LEU A 52 8.26 -5.35 -2.69
CA LEU A 52 7.12 -5.44 -3.61
C LEU A 52 7.22 -6.60 -4.60
N GLY A 53 8.14 -7.54 -4.38
CA GLY A 53 8.29 -8.74 -5.21
C GLY A 53 8.59 -8.45 -6.68
N MET A 54 9.27 -7.34 -6.98
CA MET A 54 9.63 -6.97 -8.36
C MET A 54 11.13 -6.72 -8.53
N SER A 55 11.61 -6.84 -9.77
CA SER A 55 13.02 -6.52 -10.06
C SER A 55 13.28 -5.02 -9.93
N TYR A 56 14.51 -4.66 -9.56
CA TYR A 56 14.96 -3.27 -9.54
C TYR A 56 14.69 -2.55 -10.88
N ARG A 57 14.98 -3.22 -12.00
CA ARG A 57 14.74 -2.68 -13.35
C ARG A 57 13.26 -2.39 -13.60
N ALA A 58 12.36 -3.26 -13.14
CA ALA A 58 10.92 -3.03 -13.25
C ALA A 58 10.46 -1.85 -12.40
N ALA A 59 10.96 -1.73 -11.17
CA ALA A 59 10.65 -0.60 -10.29
C ALA A 59 11.14 0.73 -10.88
N TRP A 60 12.39 0.77 -11.36
CA TRP A 60 12.96 1.93 -12.04
C TRP A 60 12.16 2.33 -13.28
N GLY A 61 11.82 1.36 -14.14
CA GLY A 61 11.02 1.60 -15.34
C GLY A 61 9.66 2.21 -15.04
N LYS A 62 8.96 1.72 -14.00
CA LYS A 62 7.65 2.26 -13.57
C LYS A 62 7.75 3.72 -13.13
N ILE A 63 8.79 4.07 -12.38
CA ILE A 63 9.03 5.45 -11.94
C ILE A 63 9.34 6.34 -13.13
N LYS A 64 10.31 5.96 -13.97
CA LYS A 64 10.71 6.77 -15.13
C LYS A 64 9.60 6.95 -16.15
N GLN A 65 8.73 5.94 -16.33
CA GLN A 65 7.52 6.10 -17.15
C GLN A 65 6.59 7.16 -16.56
N SER A 66 6.33 7.10 -15.25
CA SER A 66 5.43 8.06 -14.59
C SER A 66 6.01 9.46 -14.64
N GLU A 67 7.31 9.63 -14.35
CA GLU A 67 8.01 10.92 -14.42
C GLU A 67 8.00 11.52 -15.83
N LYS A 68 8.14 10.70 -16.88
CA LYS A 68 8.06 11.14 -18.27
C LYS A 68 6.69 11.76 -18.58
N ILE A 69 5.61 11.12 -18.13
CA ILE A 69 4.24 11.57 -18.38
C ILE A 69 3.89 12.78 -17.48
N LEU A 70 4.34 12.75 -16.22
CA LEU A 70 4.13 13.84 -15.26
C LEU A 70 4.91 15.11 -15.61
N GLY A 71 6.08 14.97 -16.25
CA GLY A 71 7.01 16.08 -16.50
C GLY A 71 7.83 16.49 -15.28
N PHE A 72 7.79 15.72 -14.19
CA PHE A 72 8.50 15.99 -12.94
C PHE A 72 9.14 14.73 -12.38
N GLU A 73 10.29 14.90 -11.71
CA GLU A 73 10.92 13.81 -10.97
C GLU A 73 10.13 13.49 -9.69
N LEU A 74 9.89 12.21 -9.44
CA LEU A 74 9.23 11.68 -8.25
C LEU A 74 10.25 11.27 -7.20
N ILE A 75 11.46 10.88 -7.62
CA ILE A 75 12.56 10.51 -6.72
C ILE A 75 13.86 11.23 -7.10
N THR A 76 14.72 11.46 -6.11
CA THR A 76 16.07 12.01 -6.29
C THR A 76 17.09 11.19 -5.54
N ARG A 77 18.37 11.32 -5.91
CA ARG A 77 19.47 10.57 -5.29
C ARG A 77 19.79 11.18 -3.94
N ASN A 78 19.76 10.37 -2.88
CA ASN A 78 20.18 10.83 -1.56
C ASN A 78 21.71 10.91 -1.51
N SER A 79 22.24 12.14 -1.42
CA SER A 79 23.68 12.42 -1.45
C SER A 79 24.44 11.99 -0.19
N ARG A 80 23.75 11.85 0.95
CA ARG A 80 24.37 11.50 2.25
C ARG A 80 24.39 10.01 2.54
N ARG A 81 23.32 9.29 2.20
CA ARG A 81 23.15 7.87 2.58
C ARG A 81 23.39 6.90 1.44
N GLY A 82 23.43 7.38 0.20
CA GLY A 82 23.36 6.53 -0.98
C GLY A 82 21.98 5.88 -1.11
N GLY A 83 21.37 5.97 -2.29
CA GLY A 83 20.00 5.49 -2.51
C GLY A 83 19.10 6.59 -3.06
N TYR A 84 17.81 6.48 -2.78
CA TYR A 84 16.78 7.38 -3.32
C TYR A 84 15.83 7.85 -2.22
N GLU A 85 15.41 9.09 -2.33
CA GLU A 85 14.35 9.70 -1.53
C GLU A 85 13.32 10.35 -2.46
N LEU A 86 12.11 10.58 -1.97
CA LEU A 86 11.10 11.28 -2.78
C LEU A 86 11.50 12.74 -2.95
N THR A 87 11.17 13.29 -4.11
CA THR A 87 11.10 14.75 -4.28
C THR A 87 9.87 15.29 -3.53
N ASP A 88 9.79 16.60 -3.35
CA ASP A 88 8.59 17.22 -2.76
C ASP A 88 7.34 16.95 -3.61
N PHE A 89 7.50 16.93 -4.94
CA PHE A 89 6.43 16.54 -5.85
C PHE A 89 6.06 15.05 -5.70
N GLY A 90 7.05 14.17 -5.56
CA GLY A 90 6.84 12.75 -5.30
C GLY A 90 6.03 12.49 -4.03
N ARG A 91 6.37 13.18 -2.93
CA ARG A 91 5.60 13.15 -1.68
C ARG A 91 4.18 13.65 -1.88
N LEU A 92 4.02 14.82 -2.52
CA LEU A 92 2.71 15.41 -2.78
C LEU A 92 1.80 14.46 -3.57
N VAL A 93 2.26 13.92 -4.70
CA VAL A 93 1.44 13.04 -5.56
C VAL A 93 1.07 11.75 -4.83
N ARG A 94 2.02 11.15 -4.07
CA ARG A 94 1.76 9.99 -3.23
C ARG A 94 0.67 10.29 -2.20
N ASP A 95 0.80 11.39 -1.47
CA ASP A 95 -0.14 11.77 -0.41
C ASP A 95 -1.55 12.05 -0.96
N ARG A 96 -1.64 12.79 -2.08
CA ARG A 96 -2.91 13.09 -2.75
C ARG A 96 -3.58 11.84 -3.29
N PHE A 97 -2.81 10.92 -3.86
CA PHE A 97 -3.35 9.64 -4.32
C PHE A 97 -3.88 8.79 -3.16
N VAL A 98 -3.14 8.68 -2.05
CA VAL A 98 -3.58 7.93 -0.87
C VAL A 98 -4.86 8.53 -0.29
N LEU A 99 -4.94 9.86 -0.19
CA LEU A 99 -6.15 10.56 0.25
C LEU A 99 -7.35 10.23 -0.66
N TRP A 100 -7.17 10.36 -1.97
CA TRP A 100 -8.22 10.05 -2.94
C TRP A 100 -8.65 8.58 -2.89
N PHE A 101 -7.69 7.66 -2.83
CA PHE A 101 -7.96 6.22 -2.71
C PHE A 101 -8.84 5.90 -1.50
N ASN A 102 -8.53 6.49 -0.33
CA ASN A 102 -9.30 6.29 0.90
C ASN A 102 -10.76 6.77 0.75
N GLU A 103 -10.98 7.92 0.13
CA GLU A 103 -12.33 8.45 -0.11
C GLU A 103 -13.12 7.58 -1.11
N VAL A 104 -12.46 7.09 -2.17
CA VAL A 104 -13.08 6.16 -3.12
C VAL A 104 -13.41 4.83 -2.45
N GLU A 105 -12.50 4.27 -1.64
CA GLU A 105 -12.73 3.02 -0.90
C GLU A 105 -13.93 3.15 0.07
N LYS A 106 -13.99 4.24 0.83
CA LYS A 106 -15.12 4.54 1.72
C LYS A 106 -16.45 4.60 0.97
N THR A 107 -16.46 5.30 -0.17
CA THR A 107 -17.67 5.44 -1.00
C THR A 107 -18.08 4.10 -1.62
N ALA A 108 -17.12 3.32 -2.12
CA ALA A 108 -17.35 2.00 -2.69
C ALA A 108 -17.92 1.04 -1.65
N LEU A 109 -17.40 1.03 -0.42
CA LEU A 109 -17.91 0.20 0.67
C LEU A 109 -19.34 0.56 1.06
N ALA A 110 -19.64 1.86 1.19
CA ALA A 110 -20.99 2.34 1.48
C ALA A 110 -21.97 1.89 0.39
N LYS A 111 -21.61 2.06 -0.88
CA LYS A 111 -22.45 1.63 -2.01
C LYS A 111 -22.61 0.12 -2.10
N ALA A 112 -21.56 -0.65 -1.84
CA ALA A 112 -21.65 -2.10 -1.80
C ALA A 112 -22.64 -2.57 -0.72
N THR A 113 -22.67 -1.91 0.44
CA THR A 113 -23.61 -2.21 1.53
C THR A 113 -25.07 -1.91 1.17
N GLU A 114 -25.30 -0.89 0.32
CA GLU A 114 -26.63 -0.53 -0.19
C GLU A 114 -27.10 -1.46 -1.31
N ILE A 115 -26.19 -1.89 -2.19
CA ILE A 115 -26.51 -2.61 -3.43
C ILE A 115 -26.67 -4.11 -3.20
N PHE A 116 -25.79 -4.73 -2.41
CA PHE A 116 -25.78 -6.18 -2.25
C PHE A 116 -26.71 -6.65 -1.12
N PRO A 117 -27.35 -7.83 -1.27
CA PRO A 117 -28.26 -8.36 -0.26
C PRO A 117 -27.54 -9.00 0.94
N TRP A 118 -26.21 -9.13 0.90
CA TRP A 118 -25.34 -9.65 1.95
C TRP A 118 -24.45 -8.56 2.56
N ASP A 119 -23.85 -8.85 3.72
CA ASP A 119 -22.88 -7.95 4.36
C ASP A 119 -21.56 -7.94 3.57
N VAL A 120 -20.88 -6.80 3.57
CA VAL A 120 -19.59 -6.58 2.90
C VAL A 120 -18.63 -5.91 3.88
N GLN A 121 -17.35 -6.20 3.76
CA GLN A 121 -16.30 -5.58 4.58
C GLN A 121 -15.26 -4.84 3.73
N GLY A 122 -14.62 -3.81 4.29
CA GLY A 122 -13.51 -3.12 3.64
C GLY A 122 -12.19 -3.89 3.78
N TYR A 123 -11.28 -3.74 2.81
CA TYR A 123 -10.02 -4.48 2.81
C TYR A 123 -9.14 -4.20 4.03
N ARG A 124 -9.02 -2.93 4.45
CA ARG A 124 -8.26 -2.57 5.66
C ARG A 124 -8.82 -3.17 6.95
N GLY A 125 -10.13 -3.38 7.04
CA GLY A 125 -10.75 -4.05 8.18
C GLY A 125 -10.42 -5.55 8.28
N ASN A 126 -10.00 -6.16 7.16
CA ASN A 126 -9.54 -7.55 7.13
C ASN A 126 -8.06 -7.66 7.54
N VAL A 127 -7.21 -6.76 7.04
CA VAL A 127 -5.76 -6.78 7.36
C VAL A 127 -5.52 -6.49 8.85
N ALA A 128 -6.23 -5.53 9.45
CA ALA A 128 -6.12 -5.27 10.89
C ALA A 128 -6.54 -6.47 11.76
N LYS A 129 -7.56 -7.22 11.34
CA LYS A 129 -7.99 -8.46 12.02
C LYS A 129 -7.00 -9.61 11.83
N GLU A 130 -6.38 -9.72 10.65
CA GLU A 130 -5.34 -10.71 10.37
C GLU A 130 -4.04 -10.38 11.13
N GLU A 131 -3.69 -9.10 11.25
CA GLU A 131 -2.54 -8.62 12.05
C GLU A 131 -2.78 -8.77 13.56
N GLU A 132 -3.98 -8.48 14.07
CA GLU A 132 -4.36 -8.76 15.48
C GLU A 132 -4.40 -10.26 15.78
N ALA A 133 -4.92 -11.08 14.86
CA ALA A 133 -4.92 -12.54 15.01
C ALA A 133 -3.51 -13.13 14.96
N ALA A 134 -2.60 -12.56 14.16
CA ALA A 134 -1.18 -12.93 14.13
C ALA A 134 -0.38 -12.39 15.34
N ALA A 135 -0.82 -11.30 15.97
CA ALA A 135 -0.20 -10.74 17.17
C ALA A 135 -0.63 -11.44 18.48
N GLY A 136 -1.66 -12.30 18.43
CA GLY A 136 -2.19 -13.04 19.59
C GLY A 136 -1.39 -14.28 19.99
N ASP A 137 -0.32 -14.64 19.26
CA ASP A 137 0.51 -15.84 19.52
C ASP A 137 1.98 -15.47 19.71
N VAL A 138 2.25 -14.44 20.52
CA VAL A 138 3.60 -14.20 21.04
C VAL A 138 3.73 -15.00 22.34
N PRO A 139 4.56 -16.05 22.40
CA PRO A 139 4.90 -16.65 23.66
C PRO A 139 5.61 -15.60 24.50
N ASP A 140 5.08 -15.35 25.69
CA ASP A 140 5.77 -14.63 26.75
C ASP A 140 7.08 -15.37 27.07
N THR A 141 8.17 -14.94 26.44
CA THR A 141 9.52 -15.22 26.94
C THR A 141 10.07 -13.91 27.46
N GLY A 142 9.79 -13.65 28.74
CA GLY A 142 10.47 -12.65 29.53
C GLY A 142 11.99 -12.76 29.41
N PRO A 143 12.73 -11.67 29.72
CA PRO A 143 14.15 -11.59 29.45
C PRO A 143 14.93 -12.61 30.30
N ALA A 144 15.61 -13.55 29.64
CA ALA A 144 16.62 -14.39 30.26
C ALA A 144 17.82 -13.51 30.65
N ALA A 145 18.07 -13.43 31.95
CA ALA A 145 19.22 -12.76 32.53
C ALA A 145 20.53 -13.36 32.00
N THR A 146 21.43 -12.51 31.50
CA THR A 146 22.82 -12.87 31.22
C THR A 146 23.60 -12.90 32.52
N ALA A 147 24.01 -14.09 32.96
CA ALA A 147 25.07 -14.27 33.93
C ALA A 147 26.42 -14.11 33.22
N ASP A 148 27.23 -13.18 33.71
CA ASP A 148 28.65 -13.01 33.37
C ASP A 148 29.42 -13.62 34.56
N GLU A 149 30.05 -14.77 34.34
CA GLU A 149 30.98 -15.41 35.29
C GLU A 149 32.41 -15.00 34.93
N SER A 150 33.15 -14.59 35.97
CA SER A 150 34.59 -14.31 35.95
C SER A 150 35.44 -15.57 35.86
#